data_AF-A0A829HA52-F1
#
_entry.id   AF-A0A829HA52-F1
#
_cell.length_a   1.000
_cell.length_b   1.000
_cell.length_c   1.000
_cell.angle_alpha   90.00
_cell.angle_beta   90.00
_cell.angle_gamma   90.00
#
_symmetry.space_group_name_H-M   'P 1'
#
loop_
_entity.id
_entity.type
_entity.pdbx_description
1 polymer ?
#
loop_
_entity_poly.entity_id
_entity_poly.type
_entity_poly.pdbx_seq_one_letter_code
_entity_poly.pdbx_strand_id
1 'polypeptide(L)'
;MGKVKNNRQSKRNVRNNRKAKNSVRNSESVDVLPKLYIDFNEYPKWTYSYVGSKFTNALKDESDAAENFYFLVNELFGSVEKNIKQILSNNDSHSHRITGDKRELAVKISEKIHGFKLGDDVNIWQLSSDCNKGIRIVGVITTDKIYNFYPLFIDHNHLLFPDAKHNQTDYFSFQFCPQENWT
;
A
#
# COMPACT_ATOMS: atom_id res chain seq x y z
N MET A 1 55.47 12.31 -61.33
CA MET A 1 54.63 12.89 -60.24
C MET A 1 53.18 12.74 -60.62
N GLY A 2 52.41 11.94 -59.88
CA GLY A 2 51.01 11.63 -60.20
C GLY A 2 50.00 12.64 -59.65
N LYS A 3 48.73 12.47 -60.04
CA LYS A 3 47.53 12.49 -59.19
C LYS A 3 46.28 12.11 -60.01
N VAL A 4 45.69 10.95 -59.71
CA VAL A 4 44.39 10.73 -59.04
C VAL A 4 43.16 10.84 -59.98
N LYS A 5 42.62 9.67 -60.36
CA LYS A 5 41.28 9.51 -60.92
C LYS A 5 40.27 9.40 -59.76
N ASN A 6 39.33 10.34 -59.67
CA ASN A 6 38.20 10.27 -58.75
C ASN A 6 37.14 9.29 -59.30
N ASN A 7 37.13 8.06 -58.79
CA ASN A 7 36.04 7.11 -59.00
C ASN A 7 34.97 7.34 -57.92
N ARG A 8 33.87 8.04 -58.25
CA ARG A 8 32.67 8.06 -57.40
C ARG A 8 31.92 6.75 -57.58
N GLN A 9 32.09 5.81 -56.66
CA GLN A 9 31.21 4.65 -56.55
C GLN A 9 29.82 5.11 -56.06
N SER A 10 28.78 4.91 -56.88
CA SER A 10 27.40 5.09 -56.43
C SER A 10 27.03 3.97 -55.45
N LYS A 11 26.75 4.31 -54.19
CA LYS A 11 26.16 3.37 -53.23
C LYS A 11 24.76 3.00 -53.70
N ARG A 12 24.55 1.75 -54.12
CA ARG A 12 23.22 1.17 -54.32
C ARG A 12 22.56 0.97 -52.96
N ASN A 13 21.48 1.70 -52.69
CA ASN A 13 20.65 1.47 -51.51
C ASN A 13 19.84 0.18 -51.68
N VAL A 14 20.09 -0.81 -50.83
CA VAL A 14 19.28 -2.03 -50.76
C VAL A 14 18.01 -1.71 -49.99
N ARG A 15 16.85 -1.74 -50.67
CA ARG A 15 15.54 -1.63 -50.02
C ARG A 15 15.12 -3.00 -49.50
N ASN A 16 15.11 -3.16 -48.17
CA ASN A 16 14.60 -4.36 -47.53
C ASN A 16 13.06 -4.26 -47.42
N ASN A 17 12.34 -4.92 -48.33
CA ASN A 17 10.87 -4.87 -48.41
C ASN A 17 10.15 -5.89 -47.50
N ARG A 18 10.87 -6.56 -46.60
CA ARG A 18 10.24 -7.50 -45.64
C ARG A 18 10.00 -6.79 -44.32
N LYS A 19 8.73 -6.48 -44.02
CA LYS A 19 8.33 -6.14 -42.65
C LYS A 19 8.62 -7.34 -41.75
N ALA A 20 9.34 -7.11 -40.66
CA ALA A 20 9.48 -8.09 -39.60
C ALA A 20 8.07 -8.47 -39.12
N LYS A 21 7.72 -9.76 -39.25
CA LYS A 21 6.54 -10.28 -38.54
C LYS A 21 7.00 -10.48 -37.10
N ASN A 22 6.45 -9.69 -36.18
CA ASN A 22 6.62 -9.93 -34.75
C ASN A 22 6.13 -11.35 -34.45
N SER A 23 7.05 -12.24 -34.12
CA SER A 23 6.75 -13.59 -33.67
C SER A 23 6.53 -13.59 -32.17
N VAL A 24 5.45 -14.27 -31.77
CA VAL A 24 5.03 -14.59 -30.39
C VAL A 24 4.39 -13.43 -29.64
N ARG A 25 3.05 -13.41 -29.65
CA ARG A 25 2.28 -12.84 -28.54
C ARG A 25 2.29 -13.90 -27.43
N ASN A 26 3.06 -13.70 -26.37
CA ASN A 26 2.79 -14.41 -25.13
C ASN A 26 1.46 -13.83 -24.60
N SER A 27 0.38 -14.57 -24.76
CA SER A 27 -0.94 -14.20 -24.25
C SER A 27 -1.33 -15.01 -23.00
N GLU A 28 -0.34 -15.38 -22.18
CA GLU A 28 -0.64 -15.78 -20.81
C GLU A 28 -0.52 -14.52 -19.95
N SER A 29 -1.56 -13.68 -19.99
CA SER A 29 -1.85 -12.87 -18.82
C SER A 29 -2.14 -13.88 -17.72
N VAL A 30 -1.22 -14.01 -16.75
CA VAL A 30 -1.53 -14.70 -15.50
C VAL A 30 -2.65 -13.90 -14.88
N ASP A 31 -3.89 -14.36 -15.04
CA ASP A 31 -5.04 -13.71 -14.44
C ASP A 31 -4.83 -13.75 -12.93
N VAL A 32 -4.50 -12.59 -12.36
CA VAL A 32 -4.45 -12.41 -10.92
C VAL A 32 -5.84 -12.75 -10.41
N LEU A 33 -5.94 -13.83 -9.64
CA LEU A 33 -7.21 -14.18 -9.02
C LEU A 33 -7.61 -12.99 -8.14
N PRO A 34 -8.83 -12.47 -8.25
CA PRO A 34 -9.26 -11.25 -7.56
C PRO A 34 -9.52 -11.50 -6.06
N LYS A 35 -8.69 -12.33 -5.42
CA LYS A 35 -8.80 -12.70 -4.03
C LYS A 35 -7.69 -12.02 -3.24
N LEU A 36 -8.08 -11.41 -2.13
CA LEU A 36 -7.17 -10.88 -1.13
C LEU A 36 -6.90 -11.95 -0.08
N TYR A 37 -5.63 -12.16 0.23
CA TYR A 37 -5.18 -12.91 1.39
C TYR A 37 -4.60 -11.94 2.39
N ILE A 38 -5.07 -12.01 3.63
CA ILE A 38 -4.55 -11.18 4.72
C ILE A 38 -3.69 -12.06 5.60
N ASP A 39 -2.42 -11.70 5.71
CA ASP A 39 -1.45 -12.42 6.54
C ASP A 39 -1.14 -11.60 7.79
N PHE A 40 -1.69 -12.05 8.92
CA PHE A 40 -1.48 -11.44 10.23
C PHE A 40 -0.20 -11.90 10.93
N ASN A 41 0.56 -12.84 10.35
CA ASN A 41 1.73 -13.46 11.00
C ASN A 41 3.06 -12.85 10.56
N GLU A 42 3.18 -12.39 9.31
CA GLU A 42 4.41 -11.76 8.82
C GLU A 42 4.82 -10.56 9.69
N TYR A 43 3.83 -9.76 10.10
CA TYR A 43 3.99 -8.60 10.97
C TYR A 43 3.07 -8.70 12.19
N PRO A 44 3.39 -9.53 13.20
CA PRO A 44 2.45 -9.94 14.25
C PRO A 44 2.06 -8.81 15.21
N LYS A 45 2.81 -7.70 15.21
CA LYS A 45 2.55 -6.53 16.06
C LYS A 45 1.64 -5.49 15.40
N TRP A 46 0.90 -5.86 14.35
CA TRP A 46 0.03 -4.92 13.62
C TRP A 46 -1.10 -4.31 14.46
N THR A 47 -1.42 -4.91 15.61
CA THR A 47 -2.38 -4.41 16.59
C THR A 47 -1.75 -3.53 17.68
N TYR A 48 -0.43 -3.35 17.67
CA TYR A 48 0.26 -2.59 18.71
C TYR A 48 0.06 -1.09 18.50
N SER A 49 -0.07 -0.37 19.61
CA SER A 49 -0.07 1.09 19.60
C SER A 49 1.35 1.65 19.53
N TYR A 50 1.47 2.77 18.83
CA TYR A 50 2.60 3.68 18.76
C TYR A 50 2.10 5.06 19.20
N VAL A 51 2.85 5.70 20.10
CA VAL A 51 2.59 7.06 20.56
C VAL A 51 3.78 7.93 20.17
N GLY A 52 3.56 8.89 19.27
CA GLY A 52 4.57 9.85 18.85
C GLY A 52 3.99 11.25 18.69
N SER A 53 4.83 12.22 18.37
CA SER A 53 4.42 13.63 18.32
C SER A 53 3.57 14.03 17.12
N LYS A 54 3.56 13.21 16.05
CA LYS A 54 2.82 13.48 14.80
C LYS A 54 1.73 12.46 14.51
N PHE A 55 1.70 11.36 15.25
CA PHE A 55 0.78 10.26 15.04
C PHE A 55 0.66 9.46 16.34
N THR A 56 -0.54 9.04 16.65
CA THR A 56 -0.82 8.07 17.69
C THR A 56 -1.97 7.17 17.24
N ASN A 57 -1.83 5.88 17.49
CA ASN A 57 -2.93 4.92 17.44
C ASN A 57 -3.17 4.30 18.83
N ALA A 58 -2.84 5.04 19.88
CA ALA A 58 -3.42 4.77 21.20
C ALA A 58 -4.93 5.06 21.16
N LEU A 59 -5.64 4.33 22.00
CA LEU A 59 -7.09 4.33 22.11
C LEU A 59 -7.48 5.00 23.42
N LYS A 60 -8.75 5.38 23.51
CA LYS A 60 -9.25 6.04 24.72
C LYS A 60 -9.23 5.09 25.92
N ASP A 61 -9.76 3.89 25.73
CA ASP A 61 -9.96 2.87 26.76
C ASP A 61 -10.22 1.49 26.12
N GLU A 62 -10.47 0.48 26.96
CA GLU A 62 -10.74 -0.89 26.54
C GLU A 62 -12.01 -1.03 25.69
N SER A 63 -13.03 -0.19 25.95
CA SER A 63 -14.29 -0.22 25.19
C SER A 63 -14.09 0.32 23.77
N ASP A 64 -13.34 1.41 23.64
CA ASP A 64 -12.94 1.97 22.33
C ASP A 64 -12.09 0.96 21.53
N ALA A 65 -11.18 0.25 22.21
CA ALA A 65 -10.44 -0.84 21.59
C ALA A 65 -11.37 -1.94 21.06
N ALA A 66 -12.28 -2.45 21.89
CA ALA A 66 -13.22 -3.50 21.50
C ALA A 66 -14.11 -3.08 20.31
N GLU A 67 -14.63 -1.85 20.30
CA GLU A 67 -15.42 -1.33 19.18
C GLU A 67 -14.60 -1.28 17.88
N ASN A 68 -13.37 -0.78 17.97
CA ASN A 68 -12.50 -0.66 16.81
C ASN A 68 -12.13 -2.04 16.24
N PHE A 69 -11.80 -3.02 17.08
CA PHE A 69 -11.53 -4.40 16.63
C PHE A 69 -12.78 -5.09 16.07
N TYR A 70 -13.95 -4.90 16.69
CA TYR A 70 -15.21 -5.42 16.16
C TYR A 70 -15.48 -4.88 14.75
N PHE A 71 -15.24 -3.59 14.52
CA PHE A 71 -15.37 -3.00 13.19
C PHE A 71 -14.38 -3.58 12.18
N LEU A 72 -13.11 -3.76 12.56
CA LEU A 72 -12.10 -4.33 11.65
C LEU A 72 -12.53 -5.72 11.14
N VAL A 73 -12.96 -6.59 12.05
CA VAL A 73 -13.31 -7.97 11.75
C VAL A 73 -14.63 -8.08 10.99
N ASN A 74 -15.68 -7.37 11.43
CA ASN A 74 -17.01 -7.54 10.83
C ASN A 74 -17.23 -6.72 9.56
N GLU A 75 -16.55 -5.58 9.42
CA GLU A 75 -16.84 -4.63 8.34
C GLU A 75 -15.62 -4.40 7.45
N LEU A 76 -14.47 -4.01 8.02
CA LEU A 76 -13.34 -3.56 7.20
C LEU A 76 -12.77 -4.69 6.35
N PHE A 77 -12.40 -5.82 6.95
CA PHE A 77 -11.72 -6.88 6.19
C PHE A 77 -12.61 -7.48 5.10
N GLY A 78 -13.91 -7.69 5.40
CA GLY A 78 -14.87 -8.18 4.41
C GLY A 78 -15.10 -7.20 3.26
N SER A 79 -15.21 -5.90 3.54
CA SER A 79 -15.36 -4.86 2.51
C SER A 79 -14.12 -4.79 1.61
N VAL A 80 -12.93 -4.79 2.21
CA VAL A 80 -11.66 -4.72 1.47
C VAL A 80 -11.44 -5.96 0.61
N GLU A 81 -11.68 -7.17 1.14
CA GLU A 81 -11.54 -8.41 0.37
C GLU A 81 -12.47 -8.43 -0.85
N LYS A 82 -13.72 -8.01 -0.68
CA LYS A 82 -14.72 -7.93 -1.76
C LYS A 82 -14.33 -6.93 -2.86
N ASN A 83 -13.68 -5.83 -2.49
CA ASN A 83 -13.47 -4.69 -3.37
C ASN A 83 -12.00 -4.50 -3.82
N ILE A 84 -11.09 -5.41 -3.44
CA ILE A 84 -9.63 -5.22 -3.62
C ILE A 84 -9.22 -4.83 -5.05
N LYS A 85 -9.81 -5.47 -6.07
CA LYS A 85 -9.49 -5.18 -7.47
C LYS A 85 -9.81 -3.72 -7.84
N GLN A 86 -10.94 -3.21 -7.35
CA GLN A 86 -11.37 -1.83 -7.61
C GLN A 86 -10.54 -0.83 -6.82
N ILE A 87 -10.23 -1.15 -5.55
CA ILE A 87 -9.37 -0.32 -4.70
C ILE A 87 -8.01 -0.09 -5.39
N LEU A 88 -7.39 -1.18 -5.88
CA LEU A 88 -6.09 -1.11 -6.52
C LEU A 88 -6.12 -0.47 -7.91
N SER A 89 -7.25 -0.51 -8.63
CA SER A 89 -7.36 0.07 -9.97
C SER A 89 -7.66 1.56 -9.97
N ASN A 90 -8.45 2.05 -8.99
CA ASN A 90 -9.02 3.39 -9.04
C ASN A 90 -8.47 4.34 -7.97
N ASN A 91 -7.64 3.86 -7.05
CA ASN A 91 -7.05 4.64 -5.96
C ASN A 91 -8.13 5.47 -5.23
N ASP A 92 -9.00 4.76 -4.52
CA ASP A 92 -10.16 5.29 -3.79
C ASP A 92 -9.76 6.42 -2.82
N SER A 93 -10.67 7.37 -2.56
CA SER A 93 -10.43 8.45 -1.60
C SER A 93 -10.09 7.97 -0.19
N HIS A 94 -10.59 6.80 0.21
CA HIS A 94 -10.39 6.20 1.53
C HIS A 94 -9.34 5.10 1.52
N SER A 95 -9.14 4.42 0.38
CA SER A 95 -8.18 3.34 0.22
C SER A 95 -7.20 3.66 -0.92
N HIS A 96 -5.97 4.03 -0.56
CA HIS A 96 -4.99 4.48 -1.53
C HIS A 96 -3.57 4.10 -1.15
N ARG A 97 -2.69 4.10 -2.16
CA ARG A 97 -1.26 3.93 -1.97
C ARG A 97 -0.67 5.14 -1.25
N ILE A 98 0.11 4.88 -0.21
CA ILE A 98 0.75 5.91 0.61
C ILE A 98 2.08 6.33 -0.05
N THR A 99 2.24 7.64 -0.28
CA THR A 99 3.41 8.23 -0.95
C THR A 99 3.91 9.49 -0.23
N GLY A 100 5.09 9.99 -0.61
CA GLY A 100 5.69 11.21 -0.06
C GLY A 100 5.89 11.17 1.47
N ASP A 101 5.72 12.32 2.13
CA ASP A 101 5.90 12.48 3.57
C ASP A 101 5.07 11.51 4.42
N LYS A 102 3.89 11.10 3.92
CA LYS A 102 3.03 10.14 4.61
C LYS A 102 3.59 8.74 4.57
N ARG A 103 4.30 8.39 3.49
CA ARG A 103 5.04 7.13 3.40
C ARG A 103 6.19 7.13 4.39
N GLU A 104 6.95 8.23 4.47
CA GLU A 104 8.06 8.34 5.43
C GLU A 104 7.57 8.19 6.88
N LEU A 105 6.44 8.82 7.21
CA LEU A 105 5.81 8.67 8.52
C LEU A 105 5.35 7.23 8.77
N ALA A 106 4.68 6.60 7.81
CA ALA A 106 4.24 5.20 7.93
C ALA A 106 5.42 4.24 8.13
N VAL A 107 6.49 4.38 7.34
CA VAL A 107 7.72 3.58 7.50
C VAL A 107 8.32 3.76 8.89
N LYS A 108 8.39 5.00 9.39
CA LYS A 108 8.91 5.28 10.74
C LYS A 108 8.04 4.64 11.83
N ILE A 109 6.72 4.69 11.71
CA ILE A 109 5.79 4.04 12.66
C ILE A 109 6.01 2.53 12.62
N SER A 110 6.01 1.92 11.43
CA SER A 110 6.25 0.49 11.25
C SER A 110 7.60 0.05 11.83
N GLU A 111 8.66 0.82 11.60
CA GLU A 111 9.99 0.55 12.15
C GLU A 111 9.98 0.55 13.69
N LYS A 112 9.23 1.48 14.30
CA LYS A 112 9.10 1.55 15.76
C LYS A 112 8.28 0.40 16.35
N ILE A 113 7.23 -0.03 15.67
CA ILE A 113 6.38 -1.14 16.12
C ILE A 113 7.12 -2.47 15.94
N HIS A 114 7.71 -2.70 14.77
CA HIS A 114 8.22 -4.02 14.38
C HIS A 114 9.72 -4.22 14.60
N GLY A 115 10.50 -3.14 14.68
CA GLY A 115 11.95 -3.18 14.91
C GLY A 115 12.80 -3.40 13.64
N PHE A 116 12.21 -3.23 12.45
CA PHE A 116 12.94 -3.27 11.18
C PHE A 116 12.45 -2.18 10.23
N LYS A 117 13.33 -1.75 9.32
CA LYS A 117 13.00 -0.74 8.30
C LYS A 117 12.46 -1.41 7.04
N LEU A 118 11.31 -0.95 6.54
CA LEU A 118 10.76 -1.35 5.25
C LEU A 118 11.61 -0.85 4.09
N GLY A 119 11.70 -1.63 3.01
CA GLY A 119 12.38 -1.24 1.78
C GLY A 119 11.70 -0.06 1.07
N ASP A 120 12.45 0.66 0.24
CA ASP A 120 11.93 1.83 -0.49
C ASP A 120 10.99 1.48 -1.64
N ASP A 121 11.10 0.25 -2.15
CA ASP A 121 10.27 -0.33 -3.21
C ASP A 121 8.95 -0.92 -2.72
N VAL A 122 8.77 -1.03 -1.40
CA VAL A 122 7.56 -1.61 -0.80
C VAL A 122 6.34 -0.72 -1.04
N ASN A 123 5.28 -1.34 -1.55
CA ASN A 123 3.97 -0.71 -1.78
C ASN A 123 3.16 -0.68 -0.49
N ILE A 124 3.23 0.45 0.22
CA ILE A 124 2.43 0.71 1.43
C ILE A 124 1.07 1.27 1.01
N TRP A 125 0.01 0.69 1.55
CA TRP A 125 -1.37 1.07 1.33
C TRP A 125 -2.07 1.39 2.64
N GLN A 126 -2.97 2.35 2.57
CA GLN A 126 -4.01 2.56 3.58
C GLN A 126 -5.31 1.99 3.02
N LEU A 127 -5.99 1.16 3.80
CA LEU A 127 -7.27 0.54 3.44
C LEU A 127 -8.35 0.91 4.47
N SER A 128 -9.57 1.13 3.99
CA SER A 128 -10.75 1.51 4.76
C SER A 128 -11.98 0.75 4.26
N SER A 129 -13.01 0.67 5.10
CA SER A 129 -14.35 0.22 4.69
C SER A 129 -15.13 1.34 4.00
N ASP A 130 -16.02 0.96 3.08
CA ASP A 130 -16.98 1.84 2.40
C ASP A 130 -17.98 2.47 3.39
N CYS A 131 -18.26 1.80 4.52
CA CYS A 131 -19.25 2.21 5.52
C CYS A 131 -18.76 3.33 6.47
N ASN A 132 -17.62 3.96 6.16
CA ASN A 132 -17.03 5.14 6.77
C ASN A 132 -17.18 5.25 8.31
N LYS A 133 -16.42 4.42 9.02
CA LYS A 133 -15.90 4.75 10.36
C LYS A 133 -14.45 5.15 10.16
N GLY A 134 -13.98 6.20 10.80
CA GLY A 134 -12.65 6.78 10.60
C GLY A 134 -11.48 5.90 11.06
N ILE A 135 -11.51 4.59 10.81
CA ILE A 135 -10.47 3.62 11.14
C ILE A 135 -9.90 3.10 9.83
N ARG A 136 -8.57 3.08 9.71
CA ARG A 136 -7.88 2.49 8.56
C ARG A 136 -6.87 1.48 9.03
N ILE A 137 -6.60 0.52 8.16
CA ILE A 137 -5.47 -0.39 8.33
C ILE A 137 -4.40 -0.02 7.32
N VAL A 138 -3.18 0.16 7.81
CA VAL A 138 -2.01 0.43 6.98
C VAL A 138 -1.24 -0.86 6.84
N GLY A 139 -0.82 -1.20 5.63
CA GLY A 139 -0.07 -2.43 5.38
C GLY A 139 0.60 -2.46 4.02
N VAL A 140 1.32 -3.56 3.77
CA VAL A 140 1.98 -3.80 2.49
C VAL A 140 1.06 -4.62 1.60
N ILE A 141 0.97 -4.25 0.32
CA ILE A 141 0.31 -5.07 -0.70
C ILE A 141 1.35 -5.60 -1.69
N THR A 142 1.35 -6.91 -1.91
CA THR A 142 2.07 -7.55 -3.02
C THR A 142 1.09 -8.10 -4.04
N THR A 143 1.45 -7.98 -5.32
CA THR A 143 0.59 -8.30 -6.46
C THR A 143 1.31 -9.28 -7.39
N ASP A 144 1.35 -10.55 -6.99
CA ASP A 144 1.91 -11.62 -7.82
C ASP A 144 0.77 -12.35 -8.55
N LYS A 145 0.41 -13.57 -8.10
CA LYS A 145 -0.73 -14.35 -8.62
C LYS A 145 -2.04 -14.06 -7.89
N ILE A 146 -1.93 -13.55 -6.67
CA ILE A 146 -3.00 -13.17 -5.75
C ILE A 146 -2.60 -11.84 -5.11
N TYR A 147 -3.57 -11.14 -4.54
CA TYR A 147 -3.29 -9.98 -3.70
C TYR A 147 -2.98 -10.47 -2.29
N ASN A 148 -1.79 -10.19 -1.79
CA ASN A 148 -1.47 -10.40 -0.37
C ASN A 148 -1.42 -9.06 0.33
N PHE A 149 -2.05 -8.98 1.51
CA PHE A 149 -1.99 -7.84 2.38
C PHE A 149 -1.36 -8.24 3.71
N TYR A 150 -0.33 -7.49 4.11
CA TYR A 150 0.40 -7.68 5.34
C TYR A 150 0.18 -6.43 6.21
N PRO A 151 -0.74 -6.48 7.20
CA PRO A 151 -1.01 -5.36 8.09
C PRO A 151 0.25 -4.92 8.83
N LEU A 152 0.47 -3.62 8.91
CA LEU A 152 1.60 -3.02 9.63
C LEU A 152 1.14 -2.34 10.91
N PHE A 153 0.06 -1.57 10.87
CA PHE A 153 -0.56 -0.92 12.02
C PHE A 153 -1.97 -0.44 11.69
N ILE A 154 -2.76 -0.14 12.72
CA ILE A 154 -4.10 0.44 12.58
C ILE A 154 -4.00 1.95 12.84
N ASP A 155 -4.58 2.77 11.96
CA ASP A 155 -4.86 4.19 12.21
C ASP A 155 -6.30 4.33 12.70
N HIS A 156 -6.48 4.18 14.01
CA HIS A 156 -7.79 4.30 14.68
C HIS A 156 -8.38 5.72 14.58
N ASN A 157 -7.53 6.74 14.39
CA ASN A 157 -7.84 8.14 14.66
C ASN A 157 -7.79 9.05 13.42
N HIS A 158 -7.57 8.50 12.23
CA HIS A 158 -7.33 9.25 10.98
C HIS A 158 -6.10 10.17 10.97
N LEU A 159 -5.09 9.88 11.78
CA LEU A 159 -3.99 10.83 11.94
C LEU A 159 -2.95 10.74 10.83
N LEU A 160 -2.92 9.66 10.04
CA LEU A 160 -1.99 9.55 8.93
C LEU A 160 -2.36 10.50 7.79
N PHE A 161 -3.65 10.64 7.50
CA PHE A 161 -4.19 11.59 6.50
C PHE A 161 -5.22 12.51 7.16
N PRO A 162 -4.77 13.46 8.01
CA PRO A 162 -5.67 14.27 8.82
C PRO A 162 -6.59 15.13 7.94
N ASP A 163 -7.89 15.13 8.26
CA ASP A 163 -8.84 16.10 7.70
C ASP A 163 -9.00 17.26 8.68
N ALA A 164 -8.67 18.47 8.23
CA ALA A 164 -8.76 19.70 9.03
C ALA A 164 -10.16 19.97 9.59
N LYS A 165 -11.23 19.43 8.99
CA LYS A 165 -12.61 19.63 9.46
C LYS A 165 -13.03 18.68 10.58
N HIS A 166 -12.36 17.54 10.72
CA HIS A 166 -12.80 16.44 11.58
C HIS A 166 -11.86 16.12 12.75
N ASN A 167 -10.69 16.78 12.83
CA ASN A 167 -9.70 16.57 13.90
C ASN A 167 -9.93 17.46 15.14
N GLN A 168 -11.14 17.44 15.69
CA GLN A 168 -11.47 18.25 16.88
C GLN A 168 -11.10 17.54 18.19
N THR A 169 -10.96 16.22 18.16
CA THR A 169 -10.60 15.40 19.33
C THR A 169 -9.09 15.43 19.57
N ASP A 170 -8.69 15.64 20.83
CA ASP A 170 -7.28 15.51 21.24
C ASP A 170 -6.89 14.04 21.41
N TYR A 171 -6.67 13.37 20.28
CA TYR A 171 -6.26 11.97 20.23
C TYR A 171 -4.91 11.71 20.91
N PHE A 172 -4.07 12.73 21.14
CA PHE A 172 -2.80 12.57 21.85
C PHE A 172 -2.98 12.44 23.36
N SER A 173 -4.17 12.75 23.89
CA SER A 173 -4.54 12.46 25.28
C SER A 173 -4.79 10.97 25.53
N PHE A 174 -5.05 10.18 24.47
CA PHE A 174 -5.35 8.75 24.59
C PHE A 174 -4.11 7.97 25.00
N GLN A 175 -4.27 7.07 25.98
CA GLN A 175 -3.16 6.31 26.59
C GLN A 175 -3.37 4.80 26.53
N PHE A 176 -4.54 4.31 26.10
CA PHE A 176 -4.79 2.87 26.07
C PHE A 176 -4.03 2.21 24.92
N CYS A 177 -3.11 1.32 25.27
CA CYS A 177 -2.31 0.52 24.35
C CYS A 177 -2.70 -0.96 24.53
N PRO A 178 -3.34 -1.62 23.55
CA PRO A 178 -3.82 -3.00 23.69
C PRO A 178 -2.73 -3.98 24.13
N GLN A 179 -1.51 -3.81 23.61
CA GLN A 179 -0.37 -4.67 23.92
C GLN A 179 0.15 -4.57 25.35
N GLU A 180 -0.29 -3.58 26.13
CA GLU A 180 0.08 -3.46 27.55
C GLU A 180 -0.95 -4.16 28.47
N ASN A 181 -2.12 -4.51 27.93
CA ASN A 181 -3.26 -4.99 28.70
C ASN A 181 -3.68 -6.43 28.33
N TRP A 182 -3.45 -6.86 27.09
CA TRP A 182 -4.00 -8.11 26.53
C TRP A 182 -2.94 -9.12 26.03
N THR A 183 -1.67 -8.97 26.45
CA THR A 183 -0.56 -9.89 26.10
C THR A 183 -0.38 -11.03 27.07
#